data_AF-A0A7C7PVH3-F1
#
_entry.id   AF-A0A7C7PVH3-F1
#
_cell.length_a   1.000
_cell.length_b   1.000
_cell.length_c   1.000
_cell.angle_alpha   90.00
_cell.angle_beta   90.00
_cell.angle_gamma   90.00
#
_symmetry.space_group_name_H-M   'P 1'
#
loop_
_entity.id
_entity.type
_entity.pdbx_description
1 polymer ?
#
loop_
_entity_poly.entity_id
_entity_poly.type
_entity_poly.pdbx_seq_one_letter_code
_entity_poly.pdbx_strand_id
1 'polypeptide(L)'
;MRSLAGLLVFLMIAPAISGCFGGGERSEAEPEGPFVFSEGAIPATTWYHYPGTLAEPWAVDATDAAAVAAANITANLTGGSTPFYSNGTYYGTGWDTF
;
A
#
# COMPACT_ATOMS: atom_id res chain seq x y z
N MET A 1 14.68 -50.98 3.28
CA MET A 1 15.23 -50.01 4.26
C MET A 1 16.14 -48.95 3.63
N ARG A 2 17.14 -49.31 2.80
CA ARG A 2 18.05 -48.34 2.14
C ARG A 2 17.34 -47.32 1.23
N SER A 3 16.33 -47.75 0.49
CA SER A 3 15.54 -46.87 -0.40
C SER A 3 14.61 -45.91 0.38
N LEU A 4 14.04 -46.35 1.52
CA LEU A 4 13.28 -45.48 2.42
C LEU A 4 14.17 -44.39 3.05
N ALA A 5 15.39 -44.75 3.45
CA ALA A 5 16.36 -43.80 3.98
C ALA A 5 16.74 -42.73 2.94
N GLY A 6 16.91 -43.14 1.67
CA GLY A 6 17.15 -42.20 0.57
C GLY A 6 15.98 -41.24 0.33
N LEU A 7 14.74 -41.73 0.36
CA LEU A 7 13.53 -40.91 0.21
C LEU A 7 13.43 -39.85 1.32
N LEU A 8 13.69 -40.25 2.57
CA LEU A 8 13.68 -39.35 3.73
C LEU A 8 14.71 -38.24 3.60
N VAL A 9 15.95 -38.57 3.20
CA VAL A 9 17.00 -37.57 2.97
C VAL A 9 16.59 -36.58 1.89
N PHE A 10 15.97 -37.04 0.80
CA PHE A 10 15.50 -36.18 -0.28
C PHE A 10 14.40 -35.22 0.19
N LEU A 11 13.47 -35.70 1.02
CA LEU A 11 12.36 -34.92 1.55
C LEU A 11 12.82 -33.79 2.50
N MET A 12 13.95 -33.99 3.18
CA MET A 12 14.55 -33.00 4.08
C MET A 12 15.33 -31.92 3.30
N ILE A 13 15.85 -32.24 2.12
CA ILE A 13 16.68 -31.31 1.31
C ILE A 13 15.84 -30.50 0.33
N ALA A 14 14.76 -31.07 -0.22
CA ALA A 14 13.90 -30.41 -1.21
C ALA A 14 13.39 -29.00 -0.80
N PRO A 15 12.96 -28.74 0.45
CA PRO A 15 12.50 -27.42 0.86
C PRO A 15 13.60 -26.35 0.79
N ALA A 16 14.84 -26.70 1.19
CA ALA A 16 15.97 -25.78 1.20
C ALA A 16 16.38 -25.34 -0.22
N ILE A 17 16.19 -26.22 -1.22
CA ILE A 17 16.49 -25.93 -2.62
C ILE A 17 15.34 -25.16 -3.29
N SER A 18 14.09 -25.42 -2.89
CA SER A 18 12.92 -24.74 -3.45
C SER A 18 12.90 -23.23 -3.21
N GLY A 19 13.47 -22.77 -2.09
CA GLY A 19 13.66 -21.33 -1.82
C GLY A 19 14.80 -20.69 -2.63
N CYS A 20 15.76 -21.48 -3.14
CA CYS A 20 16.89 -20.98 -3.93
C CYS A 20 16.55 -20.87 -5.43
N PHE A 21 15.65 -21.73 -5.93
CA PHE A 21 15.13 -21.69 -7.30
C PHE A 21 13.71 -21.11 -7.39
N GLY A 22 13.16 -20.61 -6.28
CA GLY A 22 11.92 -19.85 -6.28
C GLY A 22 12.15 -18.58 -7.09
N GLY A 23 11.55 -18.53 -8.28
CA GLY A 23 11.72 -17.42 -9.22
C GLY A 23 11.57 -16.11 -8.50
N GLY A 24 12.59 -15.24 -8.64
CA GLY A 24 12.63 -13.94 -7.98
C GLY A 24 11.29 -13.24 -8.14
N GLU A 25 10.83 -12.65 -7.03
CA GLU A 25 9.64 -11.80 -6.99
C GLU A 25 9.65 -10.96 -8.27
N ARG A 26 8.62 -11.15 -9.10
CA ARG A 26 8.40 -10.24 -10.23
C ARG A 26 8.33 -8.88 -9.58
N SER A 27 9.33 -8.05 -9.87
CA SER A 27 9.30 -6.63 -9.55
C SER A 27 8.06 -6.08 -10.24
N GLU A 28 6.96 -6.03 -9.50
CA GLU A 28 5.79 -5.26 -9.91
C GLU A 28 6.32 -3.84 -10.09
N ALA A 29 6.08 -3.30 -11.30
CA ALA A 29 6.50 -1.96 -11.63
C ALA A 29 6.03 -1.03 -10.52
N GLU A 30 6.96 -0.26 -9.97
CA GLU A 30 6.68 0.66 -8.89
C GLU A 30 5.55 1.60 -9.34
N PRO A 31 4.45 1.71 -8.57
CA PRO A 31 3.31 2.51 -8.97
C PRO A 31 3.73 3.95 -9.31
N GLU A 32 3.20 4.52 -10.40
CA GLU A 32 3.44 5.93 -10.79
C GLU A 32 2.68 6.90 -9.86
N GLY A 33 3.01 6.89 -8.58
CA GLY A 33 2.47 7.81 -7.57
C GLY A 33 1.87 7.12 -6.34
N PRO A 34 1.64 7.89 -5.26
CA PRO A 34 1.25 7.35 -3.95
C PRO A 34 -0.20 6.84 -3.87
N PHE A 35 -1.02 7.11 -4.89
CA PHE A 35 -2.45 6.74 -4.95
C PHE A 35 -2.75 5.75 -6.08
N VAL A 36 -1.74 5.00 -6.53
CA VAL A 36 -1.90 3.94 -7.53
C VAL A 36 -1.93 2.60 -6.80
N PHE A 37 -3.06 1.88 -6.94
CA PHE A 37 -3.33 0.65 -6.22
C PHE A 37 -3.53 -0.53 -7.19
N SER A 38 -3.15 -1.74 -6.78
CA SER A 38 -3.28 -2.94 -7.62
C SER A 38 -4.73 -3.41 -7.73
N GLU A 39 -5.58 -3.05 -6.78
CA GLU A 39 -7.02 -3.30 -6.77
C GLU A 39 -7.78 -2.46 -7.83
N GLY A 40 -7.16 -1.38 -8.32
CA GLY A 40 -7.69 -0.52 -9.37
C GLY A 40 -7.87 0.93 -8.95
N ALA A 41 -8.87 1.59 -9.54
CA ALA A 41 -9.15 3.00 -9.26
C ALA A 41 -9.69 3.20 -7.83
N ILE A 42 -9.39 4.37 -7.24
CA ILE A 42 -9.95 4.77 -5.95
C ILE A 42 -11.49 4.76 -6.05
N PRO A 43 -12.19 4.03 -5.16
CA PRO A 43 -13.65 4.03 -5.14
C PRO A 43 -14.20 5.44 -4.94
N ALA A 44 -15.31 5.78 -5.59
CA ALA A 44 -15.95 7.10 -5.46
C ALA A 44 -16.43 7.43 -4.03
N THR A 45 -16.49 6.43 -3.14
CA THR A 45 -16.85 6.58 -1.73
C THR A 45 -15.65 6.72 -0.80
N THR A 46 -14.42 6.67 -1.34
CA THR A 46 -13.18 6.82 -0.61
C THR A 46 -12.56 8.17 -0.93
N TRP A 47 -12.19 8.93 0.11
CA TRP A 47 -11.55 10.24 -0.06
C TRP A 47 -10.33 10.40 0.86
N TYR A 48 -9.15 10.50 0.24
CA TYR A 48 -7.90 10.80 0.94
C TYR A 48 -7.76 12.31 1.06
N HIS A 49 -7.61 12.81 2.28
CA HIS A 49 -7.56 14.25 2.52
C HIS A 49 -6.61 14.60 3.65
N TYR A 50 -6.02 15.79 3.56
CA TYR A 50 -5.37 16.45 4.69
C TYR A 50 -6.40 17.27 5.47
N PRO A 51 -6.22 17.45 6.78
CA PRO A 51 -7.04 18.36 7.55
C PRO A 51 -6.87 19.80 7.04
N GLY A 52 -7.92 20.60 7.19
CA GLY A 52 -7.84 22.04 6.97
C GLY A 52 -6.97 22.74 8.03
N THR A 53 -6.71 24.03 7.82
CA THR A 53 -6.05 24.90 8.80
C THR A 53 -7.07 25.76 9.54
N LEU A 54 -6.63 26.49 10.58
CA LEU A 54 -7.51 27.45 11.26
C LEU A 54 -7.98 28.59 10.32
N ALA A 55 -7.17 28.93 9.31
CA ALA A 55 -7.51 29.96 8.32
C ALA A 55 -8.42 29.40 7.22
N GLU A 56 -8.24 28.13 6.88
CA GLU A 56 -8.96 27.42 5.83
C GLU A 56 -9.46 26.08 6.39
N PRO A 57 -10.62 26.07 7.07
CA PRO A 57 -11.08 24.92 7.86
C PRO A 57 -11.54 23.73 7.02
N TRP A 58 -11.55 23.88 5.70
CA TRP A 58 -11.97 22.85 4.77
C TRP A 58 -10.81 21.87 4.51
N ALA A 59 -11.12 20.58 4.45
CA ALA A 59 -10.13 19.55 4.14
C ALA A 59 -9.58 19.71 2.70
N VAL A 60 -8.32 19.35 2.51
CA VAL A 60 -7.59 19.47 1.25
C VAL A 60 -7.48 18.09 0.61
N ASP A 61 -7.90 17.97 -0.65
CA ASP A 61 -7.81 16.70 -1.39
C ASP A 61 -6.34 16.28 -1.57
N ALA A 62 -5.97 15.13 -1.01
CA ALA A 62 -4.60 14.64 -1.06
C ALA A 62 -4.21 14.10 -2.44
N THR A 63 -5.18 13.80 -3.30
CA THR A 63 -4.96 13.31 -4.67
C THR A 63 -4.75 14.44 -5.67
N ASP A 64 -5.07 15.68 -5.31
CA ASP A 64 -4.85 16.89 -6.12
C ASP A 64 -3.56 17.60 -5.70
N ALA A 65 -2.50 17.40 -6.48
CA ALA A 65 -1.19 18.02 -6.23
C ALA A 65 -1.24 19.56 -6.23
N ALA A 66 -2.15 20.18 -7.01
CA ALA A 66 -2.29 21.64 -7.04
C ALA A 66 -2.96 22.15 -5.77
N ALA A 67 -3.97 21.45 -5.25
CA ALA A 67 -4.61 21.78 -3.99
C ALA A 67 -3.65 21.63 -2.80
N VAL A 68 -2.87 20.54 -2.75
CA VAL A 68 -1.84 20.32 -1.73
C VAL A 68 -0.78 21.42 -1.75
N ALA A 69 -0.31 21.82 -2.93
CA ALA A 69 0.65 22.90 -3.08
C ALA A 69 0.06 24.26 -2.68
N ALA A 70 -1.19 24.56 -3.06
CA ALA A 70 -1.87 25.80 -2.71
C ALA A 70 -2.08 25.95 -1.19
N ALA A 71 -2.35 24.84 -0.50
CA ALA A 71 -2.46 24.79 0.96
C ALA A 71 -1.09 24.81 1.69
N ASN A 72 0.03 24.89 0.94
CA ASN A 72 1.39 24.88 1.47
C ASN A 72 1.70 23.64 2.33
N ILE A 73 1.16 22.48 1.92
CA ILE A 73 1.35 21.20 2.60
C ILE A 73 2.56 20.47 1.99
N THR A 74 3.51 20.07 2.83
CA THR A 74 4.60 19.19 2.42
C THR A 74 4.14 17.73 2.50
N ALA A 75 3.83 17.12 1.36
CA ALA A 75 3.43 15.72 1.32
C ALA A 75 4.62 14.78 1.59
N ASN A 76 4.58 14.03 2.69
CA ASN A 76 5.51 12.94 2.98
C ASN A 76 4.75 11.62 3.14
N LEU A 77 4.35 11.05 2.00
CA LEU A 77 3.52 9.84 1.91
C LEU A 77 4.39 8.57 1.88
N THR A 78 5.29 8.44 2.86
CA THR A 78 6.24 7.32 2.97
C THR A 78 6.18 6.65 4.33
N GLY A 79 6.69 5.41 4.42
CA GLY A 79 6.71 4.64 5.67
C GLY A 79 5.30 4.42 6.25
N GLY A 80 5.09 4.81 7.50
CA GLY A 80 3.79 4.70 8.18
C GLY A 80 2.69 5.64 7.65
N SER A 81 3.05 6.63 6.82
CA SER A 81 2.10 7.54 6.17
C SER A 81 1.85 7.18 4.71
N THR A 82 2.25 5.98 4.28
CA THR A 82 2.01 5.51 2.91
C THR A 82 0.52 5.20 2.74
N PRO A 83 -0.17 5.78 1.74
CA PRO A 83 -1.56 5.46 1.46
C PRO A 83 -1.72 3.98 1.12
N PHE A 84 -2.82 3.39 1.56
CA PHE A 84 -3.21 2.02 1.23
C PHE A 84 -4.61 2.03 0.62
N TYR A 85 -4.89 1.07 -0.27
CA TYR A 85 -6.20 0.94 -0.88
C TYR A 85 -7.27 0.73 0.20
N SER A 86 -8.29 1.58 0.20
CA SER A 86 -9.42 1.45 1.11
C SER A 86 -10.73 1.53 0.33
N ASN A 87 -11.61 0.57 0.60
CA ASN A 87 -12.96 0.54 0.06
C ASN A 87 -13.94 0.59 1.22
N GLY A 88 -14.18 1.82 1.70
CA GLY A 88 -15.02 2.08 2.85
C GLY A 88 -16.23 2.94 2.49
N THR A 89 -17.35 2.69 3.16
CA THR A 89 -18.48 3.62 3.23
C THR A 89 -18.34 4.43 4.53
N TYR A 90 -17.28 5.22 4.66
CA TYR A 90 -17.09 6.02 5.87
C TYR A 90 -17.60 7.45 5.65
N TYR A 91 -18.72 7.79 6.31
CA TYR A 91 -19.16 9.18 6.48
C TYR A 91 -18.42 9.77 7.69
N GLY A 92 -17.19 10.25 7.48
CA GLY A 92 -16.43 10.95 8.51
C GLY A 92 -17.02 12.33 8.77
N THR A 93 -17.36 12.62 10.04
CA THR A 93 -17.89 13.93 10.49
C THR A 93 -16.78 14.98 10.72
N GLY A 94 -15.57 14.75 10.18
CA GLY A 94 -14.46 15.71 10.18
C GLY A 94 -13.55 15.72 11.40
N TRP A 95 -13.67 14.75 12.33
CA TRP A 95 -12.89 14.73 13.59
C TRP A 95 -12.00 13.51 13.81
N ASP A 96 -12.22 12.42 13.07
CA ASP A 96 -11.47 11.18 13.22
C ASP A 96 -10.79 10.87 11.87
N THR A 97 -9.47 10.74 11.86
CA THR A 97 -8.67 10.36 10.67
C THR A 97 -7.93 9.06 10.95
N PHE A 98 -7.85 8.19 9.94
CA PHE A 98 -6.88 7.10 9.86
C PHE A 98 -5.73 7.54 8.96
#